data_AF-A0A8H3AKY6-F1
#
_entry.id   AF-A0A8H3AKY6-F1
#
_cell.length_a   1.000
_cell.length_b   1.000
_cell.length_c   1.000
_cell.angle_alpha   90.00
_cell.angle_beta   90.00
_cell.angle_gamma   90.00
#
_symmetry.space_group_name_H-M   'P 1'
#
loop_
_entity.id
_entity.type
_entity.pdbx_description
1 polymer ?
#
loop_
_entity_poly.entity_id
_entity_poly.type
_entity_poly.pdbx_seq_one_letter_code
_entity_poly.pdbx_strand_id
1 'polypeptide(L)'
;MVSSLLSQNNRYENALTAIVSRLNTSGNDGLCFKTMTVTNEVKSIDDLCIWHFDGSSTNQAPGHDSNILVLVETYNDGTPNRNNYCHHAKKIMDLAKDEHPRFGLKQEYTLFDANSAPYGWPKGGFPGPQGPCYVGTGKVFARNLIEVEYRAWLYAGTRISGIDAGVPGRRLSESSRSLSTPSLLSDRNGAGCHSNYSTLPRCEEGGIKAIEAAIEKLGKRHNGHIAAYGEDGDLQ
;
A
#
# COMPACT_ATOMS: atom_id res chain seq x y z
N MET A 1 19.39 -27.33 31.72
CA MET A 1 20.72 -27.13 31.11
C MET A 1 20.61 -26.28 29.82
N VAL A 2 19.88 -25.16 29.88
CA VAL A 2 19.83 -24.11 28.82
C VAL A 2 19.81 -22.69 29.44
N SER A 3 19.70 -22.54 30.76
CA SER A 3 19.74 -21.23 31.43
C SER A 3 21.13 -20.80 31.93
N SER A 4 22.21 -21.54 31.64
CA SER A 4 23.58 -21.22 32.09
C SER A 4 24.58 -20.98 30.94
N LEU A 5 24.10 -20.90 29.69
CA LEU A 5 24.93 -20.59 28.51
C LEU A 5 24.71 -19.16 28.00
N LEU A 6 23.79 -18.41 28.60
CA LEU A 6 23.54 -16.99 28.28
C LEU A 6 24.30 -16.02 29.21
N SER A 7 24.96 -16.50 30.28
CA SER A 7 25.67 -15.64 31.25
C SER A 7 27.18 -15.49 31.00
N GLN A 8 27.72 -15.99 29.88
CA GLN A 8 29.16 -15.86 29.56
C GLN A 8 29.47 -15.09 28.26
N ASN A 9 28.50 -14.38 27.68
CA ASN A 9 28.76 -13.38 26.64
C ASN A 9 28.26 -12.00 27.07
N ASN A 10 28.75 -11.56 28.24
CA ASN A 10 28.48 -10.25 28.83
C ASN A 10 29.22 -9.12 28.09
N ARG A 11 28.83 -8.85 26.83
CA ARG A 11 29.28 -7.68 26.06
C ARG A 11 28.15 -6.81 25.49
N TYR A 12 26.89 -7.06 25.85
CA TYR A 12 25.75 -6.28 25.35
C TYR A 12 24.67 -6.05 26.40
N GLU A 13 25.03 -5.92 27.68
CA GLU A 13 24.13 -5.34 28.68
C GLU A 13 24.17 -3.81 28.54
N ASN A 14 23.07 -3.21 28.06
CA ASN A 14 22.72 -1.77 28.05
C ASN A 14 22.70 -0.96 26.74
N ALA A 15 22.87 -1.55 25.55
CA ALA A 15 22.57 -0.82 24.31
C ALA A 15 21.19 -1.23 23.77
N LEU A 16 20.18 -0.40 23.98
CA LEU A 16 18.87 -0.49 23.31
C LEU A 16 19.11 -0.44 21.79
N THR A 17 19.24 -1.62 21.19
CA THR A 17 19.50 -1.75 19.76
C THR A 17 18.16 -1.90 19.06
N ALA A 18 17.81 -0.96 18.19
CA ALA A 18 16.61 -1.01 17.37
C ALA A 18 16.95 -1.29 15.90
N ILE A 19 16.03 -1.94 15.20
CA ILE A 19 16.13 -2.22 13.76
C ILE A 19 15.11 -1.34 13.05
N VAL A 20 15.57 -0.48 12.15
CA VAL A 20 14.73 0.46 11.40
C VAL A 20 14.70 0.06 9.94
N SER A 21 13.52 -0.26 9.42
CA SER A 21 13.28 -0.51 8.00
C SER A 21 12.66 0.71 7.33
N ARG A 22 13.24 1.16 6.22
CA ARG A 22 12.67 2.23 5.39
C ARG A 22 12.07 1.66 4.13
N LEU A 23 10.81 2.00 3.87
CA LEU A 23 10.07 1.66 2.67
C LEU A 23 10.03 2.87 1.74
N ASN A 24 10.15 2.64 0.44
CA ASN A 24 10.08 3.67 -0.60
C ASN A 24 9.44 3.10 -1.88
N THR A 25 8.92 3.97 -2.73
CA THR A 25 8.52 3.62 -4.10
C THR A 25 9.72 3.75 -5.04
N SER A 26 9.92 2.73 -5.87
CA SER A 26 10.85 2.77 -7.00
C SER A 26 10.29 3.65 -8.12
N GLY A 27 11.13 3.96 -9.12
CA GLY A 27 10.73 4.65 -10.34
C GLY A 27 9.81 3.83 -11.25
N ASN A 28 9.62 2.53 -10.95
CA ASN A 28 8.73 1.61 -11.66
C ASN A 28 7.53 1.21 -10.78
N ASP A 29 7.13 2.07 -9.83
CA ASP A 29 5.99 1.90 -8.92
C ASP A 29 5.99 0.64 -8.02
N GLY A 30 7.08 -0.12 -8.01
CA GLY A 30 7.35 -1.17 -7.02
C GLY A 30 7.79 -0.60 -5.66
N LEU A 31 7.60 -1.38 -4.60
CA LEU A 31 8.10 -1.04 -3.26
C LEU A 31 9.54 -1.55 -3.08
N CYS A 32 10.41 -0.71 -2.52
CA CYS A 32 11.77 -1.05 -2.12
C CYS A 32 11.95 -0.78 -0.63
N PHE A 33 12.72 -1.62 0.06
CA PHE A 33 13.09 -1.35 1.44
C PHE A 33 14.53 -1.75 1.77
N LYS A 34 15.05 -1.15 2.81
CA LYS A 34 16.34 -1.50 3.42
C LYS A 34 16.31 -1.23 4.91
N THR A 35 17.18 -1.91 5.63
CA THR A 35 17.17 -1.94 7.10
C THR A 35 18.49 -1.47 7.67
N MET A 36 18.43 -0.66 8.72
CA MET A 36 19.59 -0.17 9.48
C MET A 36 19.43 -0.57 10.94
N THR A 37 20.55 -0.94 11.56
CA THR A 37 20.62 -1.09 13.02
C THR A 37 20.99 0.25 13.65
N VAL A 38 20.23 0.69 14.64
CA VAL A 38 20.52 1.90 15.43
C VAL A 38 20.75 1.51 16.89
N THR A 39 21.68 2.18 17.55
CA THR A 39 22.12 1.85 18.92
C THR A 39 21.39 2.65 20.00
N ASN A 40 20.55 3.60 19.58
CA ASN A 40 19.77 4.45 20.47
C ASN A 40 18.29 4.10 20.33
N GLU A 41 17.54 4.33 21.41
CA GLU A 41 16.08 4.27 21.38
C GLU A 41 15.51 5.30 20.40
N VAL A 42 14.56 4.89 19.56
CA VAL A 42 13.85 5.76 18.60
C VAL A 42 12.46 6.04 19.17
N LYS A 43 12.16 7.32 19.45
CA LYS A 43 10.89 7.76 20.05
C LYS A 43 10.00 8.50 19.06
N SER A 44 10.60 9.19 18.11
CA SER A 44 9.89 9.87 17.03
C SER A 44 10.59 9.69 15.69
N ILE A 45 9.93 10.13 14.62
CA ILE A 45 10.51 10.16 13.28
C ILE A 45 11.73 11.10 13.18
N ASP A 46 11.79 12.11 14.06
CA ASP A 46 12.87 13.11 14.07
C ASP A 46 14.19 12.54 14.61
N ASP A 47 14.12 11.44 15.37
CA ASP A 47 15.30 10.72 15.87
C ASP A 47 16.01 9.94 14.74
N LEU A 48 15.38 9.81 13.58
CA LEU A 48 15.91 9.02 12.47
C LEU A 48 16.80 9.86 11.55
N CYS A 49 18.02 9.39 11.31
CA CYS A 49 18.98 10.07 10.42
C CYS A 49 18.50 10.12 8.96
N ILE A 50 18.90 11.13 8.19
CA ILE A 50 18.72 11.10 6.73
C ILE A 50 19.59 9.96 6.16
N TRP A 51 19.04 9.20 5.20
CA TRP A 51 19.75 8.08 4.57
C TRP A 51 19.75 8.24 3.05
N HIS A 52 20.59 7.48 2.33
CA HIS A 52 20.68 7.52 0.87
C HIS A 52 20.72 6.12 0.27
N PHE A 53 20.26 5.93 -0.96
CA PHE A 53 20.39 4.67 -1.70
C PHE A 53 20.79 4.93 -3.16
N ASP A 54 21.23 3.87 -3.84
CA ASP A 54 21.50 3.90 -5.27
C ASP A 54 20.19 3.88 -6.08
N GLY A 55 19.80 5.03 -6.58
CA GLY A 55 18.61 5.25 -7.40
C GLY A 55 18.71 4.68 -8.81
N SER A 56 19.91 4.33 -9.30
CA SER A 56 20.03 3.70 -10.63
C SER A 56 19.44 2.29 -10.64
N SER A 57 19.55 1.58 -9.53
CA SER A 57 18.96 0.25 -9.32
C SER A 57 17.44 0.28 -9.14
N THR A 58 16.83 1.46 -8.98
CA THR A 58 15.38 1.64 -8.81
C THR A 58 14.75 2.51 -9.90
N ASN A 59 15.50 2.85 -10.96
CA ASN A 59 15.04 3.74 -12.04
C ASN A 59 14.67 5.16 -11.57
N GLN A 60 15.36 5.68 -10.55
CA GLN A 60 15.11 7.02 -9.97
C GLN A 60 16.23 8.02 -10.26
N ALA A 61 17.38 7.56 -10.75
CA ALA A 61 18.54 8.38 -11.11
C ALA A 61 19.44 7.68 -12.14
N PRO A 62 20.20 8.42 -12.98
CA PRO A 62 21.17 7.81 -13.88
C PRO A 62 22.38 7.27 -13.12
N GLY A 63 23.07 6.26 -13.69
CA GLY A 63 24.17 5.57 -13.00
C GLY A 63 25.40 6.43 -12.69
N HIS A 64 25.60 7.56 -13.36
CA HIS A 64 26.73 8.46 -13.09
C HIS A 64 26.46 9.48 -11.98
N ASP A 65 25.21 9.58 -11.51
CA ASP A 65 24.80 10.43 -10.38
C ASP A 65 23.55 9.83 -9.71
N SER A 66 23.76 8.75 -8.97
CA SER A 66 22.67 7.85 -8.56
C SER A 66 22.24 7.98 -7.10
N ASN A 67 22.89 8.83 -6.30
CA ASN A 67 22.59 8.92 -4.87
C ASN A 67 21.26 9.65 -4.62
N ILE A 68 20.27 8.93 -4.07
CA ILE A 68 18.97 9.51 -3.69
C ILE A 68 18.84 9.58 -2.17
N LEU A 69 18.48 10.75 -1.64
CA LEU A 69 18.20 10.92 -0.21
C LEU A 69 16.79 10.43 0.13
N VAL A 70 16.66 9.76 1.27
CA VAL A 70 15.41 9.24 1.82
C VAL A 70 15.17 9.87 3.18
N LEU A 71 14.10 10.65 3.28
CA LEU A 71 13.50 11.12 4.53
C LEU A 71 12.02 10.73 4.50
N VAL A 72 11.72 9.42 4.45
CA VAL A 72 10.37 8.86 4.15
C VAL A 72 9.82 9.23 2.75
N GLU A 73 10.38 10.26 2.14
CA GLU A 73 10.21 10.79 0.79
C GLU A 73 11.56 10.79 0.05
N THR A 74 11.53 10.86 -1.28
CA THR A 74 12.71 10.87 -2.15
C THR A 74 13.06 12.26 -2.67
N TYR A 75 14.35 12.59 -2.59
CA TYR A 75 14.90 13.87 -3.03
C TYR A 75 16.19 13.69 -3.85
N ASN A 76 16.34 14.53 -4.87
CA ASN A 76 17.54 14.71 -5.69
C ASN A 76 18.10 16.10 -5.37
N ASP A 77 19.26 16.19 -4.74
CA ASP A 77 19.92 17.46 -4.35
C ASP A 77 19.01 18.46 -3.62
N GLY A 78 18.17 17.97 -2.71
CA GLY A 78 17.23 18.78 -1.93
C GLY A 78 15.95 19.16 -2.68
N THR A 79 15.81 18.78 -3.95
CA THR A 79 14.56 18.89 -4.71
C THR A 79 13.78 17.58 -4.67
N PRO A 80 12.43 17.58 -4.50
CA PRO A 80 11.65 16.36 -4.54
C PRO A 80 11.86 15.63 -5.87
N ASN A 81 12.09 14.32 -5.81
CA ASN A 81 12.20 13.50 -7.00
C ASN A 81 10.87 13.55 -7.80
N ARG A 82 10.94 13.37 -9.13
CA ARG A 82 9.78 13.28 -10.03
C ARG A 82 8.69 12.32 -9.52
N ASN A 83 9.07 11.22 -8.87
CA ASN A 83 8.14 10.20 -8.38
C ASN A 83 7.70 10.44 -6.92
N ASN A 84 8.05 11.58 -6.32
CA ASN A 84 7.63 11.96 -4.97
C ASN A 84 6.21 12.57 -4.99
N TYR A 85 5.22 11.71 -5.23
CA TYR A 85 3.80 12.10 -5.23
C TYR A 85 3.32 12.55 -3.84
N CYS A 86 3.93 12.05 -2.76
CA CYS A 86 3.63 12.44 -1.38
C CYS A 86 3.87 13.94 -1.15
N HIS A 87 4.98 14.50 -1.65
CA HIS A 87 5.28 15.93 -1.54
C HIS A 87 4.20 16.80 -2.20
N HIS A 88 3.75 16.41 -3.39
CA HIS A 88 2.68 17.12 -4.10
C HIS A 88 1.33 16.99 -3.39
N ALA A 89 0.98 15.79 -2.95
CA ALA A 89 -0.25 15.53 -2.21
C ALA A 89 -0.31 16.33 -0.90
N LYS A 90 0.79 16.40 -0.16
CA LYS A 90 0.89 17.16 1.09
C LYS A 90 0.52 18.63 0.89
N LYS A 91 1.05 19.29 -0.15
CA LYS A 91 0.70 20.68 -0.46
C LYS A 91 -0.80 20.89 -0.65
N ILE A 92 -1.48 19.96 -1.32
CA ILE A 92 -2.93 20.04 -1.55
C ILE A 92 -3.70 19.78 -0.25
N MET A 93 -3.28 18.81 0.56
CA MET A 93 -3.90 18.54 1.86
C MET A 93 -3.75 19.72 2.82
N ASP A 94 -2.60 20.40 2.81
CA ASP A 94 -2.35 21.59 3.63
C ASP A 94 -3.25 22.76 3.23
N LEU A 95 -3.52 22.94 1.93
CA LEU A 95 -4.46 23.94 1.43
C LEU A 95 -5.92 23.62 1.81
N ALA A 96 -6.28 22.35 1.89
CA ALA A 96 -7.62 21.88 2.21
C ALA A 96 -7.81 21.51 3.69
N LYS A 97 -6.83 21.80 4.56
CA LYS A 97 -6.80 21.30 5.95
C LYS A 97 -8.05 21.65 6.75
N ASP A 98 -8.62 22.84 6.52
CA ASP A 98 -9.78 23.35 7.27
C ASP A 98 -11.07 22.60 6.88
N GLU A 99 -11.12 21.98 5.70
CA GLU A 99 -12.22 21.11 5.28
C GLU A 99 -12.17 19.72 5.96
N HIS A 100 -11.06 19.40 6.64
CA HIS A 100 -10.74 18.10 7.23
C HIS A 100 -11.05 16.92 6.28
N PRO A 101 -10.36 16.85 5.13
CA PRO A 101 -10.57 15.79 4.16
C PRO A 101 -10.27 14.41 4.79
N ARG A 102 -11.20 13.47 4.62
CA ARG A 102 -11.09 12.09 5.11
C ARG A 102 -11.23 11.11 3.96
N PHE A 103 -10.31 10.15 3.90
CA PHE A 103 -10.28 9.11 2.90
C PHE A 103 -10.44 7.73 3.52
N GLY A 104 -11.19 6.87 2.86
CA GLY A 104 -11.24 5.43 3.13
C GLY A 104 -10.96 4.67 1.86
N LEU A 105 -9.83 3.97 1.80
CA LEU A 105 -9.42 3.20 0.62
C LEU A 105 -9.79 1.74 0.80
N LYS A 106 -10.39 1.13 -0.23
CA LYS A 106 -10.65 -0.31 -0.30
C LYS A 106 -9.72 -0.92 -1.32
N GLN A 107 -8.57 -1.39 -0.87
CA GLN A 107 -7.61 -2.07 -1.73
C GLN A 107 -8.08 -3.49 -2.02
N GLU A 108 -8.44 -3.76 -3.26
CA GLU A 108 -8.67 -5.12 -3.74
C GLU A 108 -7.39 -5.65 -4.40
N TYR A 109 -7.16 -6.95 -4.31
CA TYR A 109 -6.04 -7.56 -5.00
C TYR A 109 -6.19 -9.08 -5.16
N THR A 110 -5.28 -9.66 -5.93
CA THR A 110 -5.22 -11.09 -6.25
C THR A 110 -3.78 -11.59 -6.08
N LEU A 111 -3.52 -12.64 -5.30
CA LEU A 111 -2.21 -13.32 -5.22
C LEU A 111 -2.03 -14.06 -6.53
N PHE A 112 -0.84 -14.65 -6.67
CA PHE A 112 -0.45 -15.62 -7.68
C PHE A 112 0.28 -16.79 -7.00
N ASP A 113 0.04 -18.03 -7.46
CA ASP A 113 0.85 -19.15 -6.99
C ASP A 113 2.21 -19.07 -7.69
N ALA A 114 3.14 -19.95 -7.36
CA ALA A 114 4.49 -19.91 -7.95
C ALA A 114 4.49 -20.05 -9.50
N ASN A 115 3.41 -20.54 -10.11
CA ASN A 115 3.26 -20.68 -11.55
C ASN A 115 2.43 -19.54 -12.17
N SER A 116 2.22 -18.45 -11.44
CA SER A 116 1.37 -17.34 -11.87
C SER A 116 -0.10 -17.72 -12.10
N ALA A 117 -0.59 -18.79 -11.45
CA ALA A 117 -2.01 -19.15 -11.46
C ALA A 117 -2.76 -18.55 -10.26
N PRO A 118 -4.04 -18.17 -10.40
CA PRO A 118 -4.91 -17.83 -9.28
C PRO A 118 -4.97 -18.95 -8.18
N TYR A 119 -4.94 -18.61 -6.89
CA TYR A 119 -4.74 -19.58 -5.79
C TYR A 119 -6.03 -20.32 -5.65
N GLY A 120 -5.95 -21.63 -5.44
CA GLY A 120 -7.14 -22.45 -5.29
C GLY A 120 -7.90 -22.65 -6.60
N TRP A 121 -7.39 -22.17 -7.74
CA TRP A 121 -7.90 -22.61 -9.03
C TRP A 121 -7.44 -24.04 -9.33
N PRO A 122 -8.26 -24.82 -10.07
CA PRO A 122 -7.82 -26.10 -10.60
C PRO A 122 -6.60 -25.91 -11.50
N LYS A 123 -5.62 -26.81 -11.40
CA LYS A 123 -4.45 -26.79 -12.30
C LYS A 123 -4.92 -26.97 -13.75
N GLY A 124 -4.57 -26.03 -14.62
CA GLY A 124 -4.95 -26.06 -16.04
C GLY A 124 -6.43 -25.82 -16.32
N GLY A 125 -7.19 -25.28 -15.36
CA GLY A 125 -8.62 -25.05 -15.52
C GLY A 125 -9.15 -23.85 -14.74
N PHE A 126 -10.46 -23.64 -14.84
CA PHE A 126 -11.16 -22.53 -14.19
C PHE A 126 -11.99 -23.03 -13.01
N PRO A 127 -12.18 -22.21 -11.96
CA PRO A 127 -13.18 -22.51 -10.95
C PRO A 127 -14.58 -22.42 -11.57
N GLY A 128 -15.56 -22.96 -10.87
CA GLY A 128 -16.97 -22.80 -11.25
C GLY A 128 -17.42 -21.33 -11.36
N PRO A 129 -18.67 -21.10 -11.79
CA PRO A 129 -19.23 -19.76 -11.93
C PRO A 129 -19.12 -18.93 -10.64
N GLN A 130 -18.98 -17.62 -10.81
CA GLN A 130 -18.98 -16.66 -9.71
C GLN A 130 -20.32 -16.70 -8.96
N GLY A 131 -20.30 -16.64 -7.63
CA GLY A 131 -21.52 -16.63 -6.82
C GLY A 131 -21.31 -17.01 -5.35
N PRO A 132 -20.96 -18.27 -5.02
CA PRO A 132 -21.09 -18.78 -3.66
C PRO A 132 -19.96 -18.39 -2.68
N CYS A 133 -19.01 -17.53 -3.05
CA CYS A 133 -17.88 -17.18 -2.17
C CYS A 133 -17.90 -15.75 -1.61
N TYR A 134 -18.88 -14.91 -1.98
CA TYR A 134 -19.07 -13.62 -1.31
C TYR A 134 -19.53 -13.92 0.14
N VAL A 135 -18.62 -13.73 1.10
CA VAL A 135 -18.83 -13.97 2.55
C VAL A 135 -19.09 -15.45 2.94
N GLY A 136 -18.86 -16.42 2.05
CA GLY A 136 -19.20 -17.82 2.29
C GLY A 136 -18.25 -18.57 3.23
N THR A 137 -18.74 -19.11 4.34
CA THR A 137 -18.02 -20.11 5.16
C THR A 137 -17.85 -21.41 4.37
N GLY A 138 -16.63 -21.78 4.00
CA GLY A 138 -16.29 -23.06 3.35
C GLY A 138 -15.81 -22.98 1.90
N LYS A 139 -15.81 -21.80 1.26
CA LYS A 139 -15.26 -21.58 -0.10
C LYS A 139 -14.30 -20.39 -0.17
N VAL A 140 -13.45 -20.27 0.85
CA VAL A 140 -12.47 -19.18 0.99
C VAL A 140 -11.08 -19.77 1.02
N PHE A 141 -10.24 -19.34 0.08
CA PHE A 141 -8.84 -19.75 0.01
C PHE A 141 -7.96 -18.76 0.80
N ALA A 142 -6.89 -19.27 1.40
CA ALA A 142 -5.87 -18.49 2.11
C ALA A 142 -6.35 -17.65 3.32
N ARG A 143 -7.55 -17.87 3.90
CA ARG A 143 -8.06 -17.10 5.05
C ARG A 143 -7.02 -16.88 6.17
N ASN A 144 -6.23 -17.89 6.49
CA ASN A 144 -5.16 -17.82 7.49
C ASN A 144 -4.12 -16.71 7.19
N LEU A 145 -3.68 -16.59 5.94
CA LEU A 145 -2.73 -15.56 5.50
C LEU A 145 -3.36 -14.17 5.65
N ILE A 146 -4.64 -14.05 5.34
CA ILE A 146 -5.40 -12.80 5.39
C ILE A 146 -5.57 -12.33 6.83
N GLU A 147 -5.88 -13.27 7.73
CA GLU A 147 -6.00 -12.99 9.16
C GLU A 147 -4.67 -12.61 9.79
N VAL A 148 -3.56 -13.21 9.35
CA VAL A 148 -2.20 -12.82 9.76
C VAL A 148 -1.90 -11.40 9.30
N GLU A 149 -2.17 -11.07 8.04
CA GLU A 149 -1.98 -9.72 7.51
C GLU A 149 -2.81 -8.69 8.28
N TYR A 150 -4.10 -8.97 8.52
CA TYR A 150 -4.98 -8.09 9.29
C TYR A 150 -4.42 -7.81 10.69
N ARG A 151 -3.92 -8.85 11.38
CA ARG A 151 -3.28 -8.70 12.70
C ARG A 151 -1.96 -7.93 12.61
N ALA A 152 -1.18 -8.13 11.55
CA ALA A 152 0.06 -7.39 11.33
C ALA A 152 -0.21 -5.89 11.14
N TRP A 153 -1.25 -5.53 10.38
CA TRP A 153 -1.67 -4.13 10.22
C TRP A 153 -2.12 -3.49 11.54
N LEU A 154 -2.91 -4.22 12.35
CA LEU A 154 -3.30 -3.77 13.68
C LEU A 154 -2.09 -3.57 14.60
N TYR A 155 -1.17 -4.53 14.61
CA TYR A 155 0.06 -4.45 15.42
C TYR A 155 0.96 -3.28 14.98
N ALA A 156 1.07 -3.02 13.67
CA ALA A 156 1.80 -1.90 13.12
C ALA A 156 1.11 -0.53 13.37
N GLY A 157 -0.06 -0.49 14.00
CA GLY A 157 -0.82 0.74 14.28
C GLY A 157 -1.51 1.34 13.05
N THR A 158 -1.66 0.56 11.98
CA THR A 158 -2.36 1.02 10.77
C THR A 158 -3.87 1.08 11.00
N ARG A 159 -4.51 2.13 10.49
CA ARG A 159 -5.97 2.34 10.61
C ARG A 159 -6.75 1.46 9.63
N ILE A 160 -6.69 0.15 9.82
CA ILE A 160 -7.47 -0.82 9.06
C ILE A 160 -8.91 -0.91 9.61
N SER A 161 -9.92 -0.75 8.76
CA SER A 161 -11.33 -0.72 9.16
C SER A 161 -12.06 -2.04 8.94
N GLY A 162 -11.53 -2.95 8.12
CA GLY A 162 -12.14 -4.25 7.84
C GLY A 162 -11.43 -5.01 6.73
N ILE A 163 -11.81 -6.28 6.59
CA ILE A 163 -11.42 -7.18 5.50
C ILE A 163 -12.64 -8.00 5.09
N ASP A 164 -12.77 -8.30 3.81
CA ASP A 164 -13.78 -9.21 3.30
C ASP A 164 -13.20 -10.08 2.17
N ALA A 165 -13.80 -11.26 2.01
CA ALA A 165 -13.47 -12.12 0.89
C ALA A 165 -14.29 -11.66 -0.32
N GLY A 166 -13.59 -11.21 -1.35
CA GLY A 166 -14.21 -10.92 -2.63
C GLY A 166 -14.69 -12.18 -3.36
N VAL A 167 -15.33 -11.97 -4.51
CA VAL A 167 -15.83 -13.03 -5.42
C VAL A 167 -14.66 -13.93 -5.88
N PRO A 168 -14.81 -15.27 -6.01
CA PRO A 168 -13.67 -16.17 -6.20
C PRO A 168 -12.90 -15.80 -7.47
N GLY A 169 -11.63 -15.41 -7.26
CA GLY A 169 -10.86 -14.55 -8.16
C GLY A 169 -10.16 -13.38 -7.43
N ARG A 170 -10.45 -13.15 -6.14
CA ARG A 170 -9.87 -12.10 -5.27
C ARG A 170 -9.26 -12.70 -3.99
N ARG A 171 -8.17 -12.13 -3.45
CA ARG A 171 -7.12 -12.91 -2.76
C ARG A 171 -6.28 -11.99 -1.80
N LEU A 172 -5.68 -12.45 -0.66
CA LEU A 172 -4.66 -11.69 0.19
C LEU A 172 -3.23 -12.34 0.44
N SER A 173 -2.06 -11.60 0.41
CA SER A 173 -0.65 -11.86 -0.18
C SER A 173 0.47 -12.58 0.61
N GLU A 174 1.28 -13.42 -0.11
CA GLU A 174 2.76 -13.34 -0.19
C GLU A 174 3.38 -14.15 -1.38
N SER A 175 4.47 -13.61 -1.96
CA SER A 175 5.40 -14.11 -3.03
C SER A 175 5.24 -13.71 -4.52
N SER A 176 4.14 -13.12 -4.97
CA SER A 176 4.10 -12.37 -6.25
C SER A 176 2.81 -11.53 -6.32
N ARG A 177 2.91 -10.22 -6.07
CA ARG A 177 1.76 -9.31 -6.09
C ARG A 177 1.56 -8.73 -7.48
N SER A 178 0.33 -8.79 -8.00
CA SER A 178 -0.12 -7.90 -9.07
C SER A 178 -1.28 -7.05 -8.53
N LEU A 179 -1.16 -5.73 -8.67
CA LEU A 179 -2.22 -4.75 -8.44
C LEU A 179 -3.02 -4.50 -9.74
N SER A 180 -2.77 -5.30 -10.79
CA SER A 180 -3.28 -5.08 -12.13
C SER A 180 -4.80 -5.08 -12.20
N THR A 181 -5.31 -4.07 -12.89
CA THR A 181 -6.72 -3.78 -13.17
C THR A 181 -7.38 -4.70 -14.21
N PRO A 182 -6.71 -5.26 -15.24
CA PRO A 182 -7.40 -6.08 -16.21
C PRO A 182 -7.77 -7.44 -15.62
N SER A 183 -9.01 -7.85 -15.88
CA SER A 183 -9.39 -9.23 -15.69
C SER A 183 -8.58 -10.11 -16.66
N LEU A 184 -8.03 -11.22 -16.16
CA LEU A 184 -7.35 -12.21 -17.01
C LEU A 184 -8.30 -12.83 -18.07
N LEU A 185 -9.61 -12.60 -17.93
CA LEU A 185 -10.70 -13.05 -18.79
C LEU A 185 -11.88 -12.07 -18.74
N SER A 186 -12.55 -11.84 -19.88
CA SER A 186 -13.66 -10.89 -20.02
C SER A 186 -14.91 -11.20 -19.17
N ASP A 187 -15.05 -12.42 -18.64
CA ASP A 187 -16.17 -12.85 -17.79
C ASP A 187 -15.87 -12.79 -16.29
N ARG A 188 -14.70 -12.26 -15.90
CA ARG A 188 -14.25 -12.19 -14.50
C ARG A 188 -14.11 -10.75 -14.01
N ASN A 189 -14.38 -10.53 -12.73
CA ASN A 189 -14.26 -9.20 -12.12
C ASN A 189 -12.78 -8.79 -12.01
N GLY A 190 -12.45 -7.54 -12.37
CA GLY A 190 -11.14 -6.92 -12.14
C GLY A 190 -10.94 -6.44 -10.70
N ALA A 191 -9.72 -6.03 -10.35
CA ALA A 191 -9.37 -5.48 -9.03
C ALA A 191 -9.28 -3.94 -9.08
N GLY A 192 -9.88 -3.28 -8.08
CA GLY A 192 -9.82 -1.82 -7.95
C GLY A 192 -9.33 -1.34 -6.59
N CYS A 193 -9.21 -0.02 -6.45
CA CYS A 193 -8.98 0.65 -5.17
C CYS A 193 -10.05 1.71 -4.95
N HIS A 194 -11.24 1.29 -4.47
CA HIS A 194 -12.34 2.24 -4.27
C HIS A 194 -11.97 3.27 -3.22
N SER A 195 -12.10 4.54 -3.58
CA SER A 195 -11.78 5.67 -2.72
C SER A 195 -13.06 6.32 -2.20
N ASN A 196 -13.33 6.15 -0.91
CA ASN A 196 -14.39 6.84 -0.19
C ASN A 196 -13.86 8.19 0.30
N TYR A 197 -14.61 9.26 0.14
CA TYR A 197 -14.13 10.62 0.45
C TYR A 197 -15.21 11.48 1.12
N SER A 198 -14.84 12.17 2.20
CA SER A 198 -15.70 13.13 2.90
C SER A 198 -14.92 14.35 3.40
N THR A 199 -15.64 15.44 3.63
CA THR A 199 -15.16 16.67 4.30
C THR A 199 -16.14 17.00 5.43
N LEU A 200 -15.80 17.94 6.33
CA LEU A 200 -16.71 18.34 7.41
C LEU A 200 -18.13 18.69 6.92
N PRO A 201 -18.31 19.57 5.91
CA PRO A 201 -19.66 19.96 5.47
C PRO A 201 -20.50 18.80 4.91
N ARG A 202 -19.86 17.71 4.46
CA ARG A 202 -20.58 16.52 3.95
C ARG A 202 -21.10 15.62 5.07
N CYS A 203 -20.55 15.74 6.27
CA CYS A 203 -20.93 14.94 7.42
C CYS A 203 -21.94 15.64 8.34
N GLU A 204 -22.28 16.90 8.04
CA GLU A 204 -23.27 17.69 8.75
C GLU A 204 -24.69 17.47 8.19
N GLU A 205 -25.69 17.93 8.93
CA GLU A 205 -27.08 17.89 8.48
C GLU A 205 -27.27 18.68 7.18
N GLY A 206 -27.91 18.07 6.18
CA GLY A 206 -28.01 18.65 4.83
C GLY A 206 -26.75 18.49 3.95
N GLY A 207 -25.73 17.79 4.43
CA GLY A 207 -24.47 17.54 3.71
C GLY A 207 -24.60 16.84 2.36
N ILE A 208 -25.77 16.24 2.06
CA ILE A 208 -26.09 15.67 0.73
C ILE A 208 -25.89 16.69 -0.40
N LYS A 209 -26.23 17.97 -0.18
CA LYS A 209 -26.01 19.03 -1.19
C LYS A 209 -24.53 19.23 -1.48
N ALA A 210 -23.67 19.13 -0.45
CA ALA A 210 -22.22 19.22 -0.61
C ALA A 210 -21.63 17.97 -1.28
N ILE A 211 -22.27 16.81 -1.15
CA ILE A 211 -21.93 15.58 -1.87
C ILE A 211 -22.28 15.74 -3.35
N GLU A 212 -23.50 16.14 -3.67
CA GLU A 212 -23.98 16.33 -5.05
C GLU A 212 -23.12 17.37 -5.81
N ALA A 213 -22.83 18.50 -5.17
CA ALA A 213 -21.94 19.53 -5.74
C ALA A 213 -20.52 19.01 -6.00
N ALA A 214 -20.03 18.08 -5.18
CA ALA A 214 -18.72 17.46 -5.40
C ALA A 214 -18.75 16.46 -6.57
N ILE A 215 -19.80 15.65 -6.67
CA ILE A 215 -20.01 14.72 -7.79
C ILE A 215 -20.07 15.49 -9.11
N GLU A 216 -20.77 16.63 -9.15
CA GLU A 216 -20.82 17.48 -10.35
C GLU A 216 -19.43 17.98 -10.76
N LYS A 217 -18.60 18.41 -9.79
CA LYS A 217 -17.22 18.84 -10.05
C LYS A 217 -16.34 17.69 -10.56
N LEU A 218 -16.48 16.48 -9.99
CA LEU A 218 -15.76 15.28 -10.44
C LEU A 218 -16.15 14.91 -11.87
N GLY A 219 -17.45 14.98 -12.22
CA GLY A 219 -17.93 14.71 -13.57
C GLY A 219 -17.29 15.60 -14.63
N LYS A 220 -17.09 16.89 -14.33
CA LYS A 220 -16.41 17.85 -15.22
C LYS A 220 -14.92 17.57 -15.43
N ARG A 221 -14.30 16.72 -14.61
CA ARG A 221 -12.87 16.37 -14.66
C ARG A 221 -12.63 14.88 -14.90
N HIS A 222 -13.66 14.13 -15.28
CA HIS A 222 -13.61 12.66 -15.37
C HIS A 222 -12.36 12.13 -16.08
N ASN A 223 -12.10 12.57 -17.32
CA ASN A 223 -10.94 12.10 -18.09
C ASN A 223 -9.60 12.41 -17.41
N GLY A 224 -9.49 13.55 -16.72
CA GLY A 224 -8.29 13.90 -15.97
C GLY A 224 -8.09 13.02 -14.73
N HIS A 225 -9.17 12.57 -14.10
CA HIS A 225 -9.12 11.58 -13.02
C HIS A 225 -8.76 10.19 -13.54
N ILE A 226 -9.37 9.74 -14.64
CA ILE A 226 -9.06 8.43 -15.24
C ILE A 226 -7.58 8.31 -15.59
N ALA A 227 -7.01 9.35 -16.21
CA ALA A 227 -5.57 9.39 -16.53
C ALA A 227 -4.65 9.32 -15.30
N ALA A 228 -5.17 9.54 -14.09
CA ALA A 228 -4.42 9.48 -12.84
C ALA A 228 -4.79 8.27 -11.96
N TYR A 229 -5.73 7.42 -12.38
CA TYR A 229 -6.25 6.30 -11.57
C TYR A 229 -5.63 4.94 -11.90
N GLY A 230 -4.64 4.90 -12.78
CA GLY A 230 -3.85 3.71 -13.13
C GLY A 230 -3.36 3.77 -14.58
N GLU A 231 -2.32 3.01 -14.89
CA GLU A 231 -1.71 2.98 -16.24
C GLU A 231 -2.64 2.36 -17.30
N ASP A 232 -3.63 1.55 -16.90
CA ASP A 232 -4.58 0.86 -17.79
C ASP A 232 -5.94 1.55 -17.92
N GLY A 233 -6.08 2.81 -17.48
CA GLY A 233 -7.36 3.55 -17.49
C GLY A 233 -8.01 3.76 -18.87
N ASP A 234 -7.30 3.43 -19.95
CA ASP A 234 -7.76 3.52 -21.35
C ASP A 234 -8.40 2.22 -21.89
N LEU A 235 -8.49 1.16 -21.09
CA LEU A 235 -9.22 -0.06 -21.48
C LEU A 235 -10.67 0.01 -20.98
N GLN A 236 -11.51 0.49 -21.90
CA GLN A 236 -12.98 0.63 -21.89
C GLN A 236 -13.75 -0.44 -21.12
#